data_AF-A0A7C1QU03-F1
#
_entry.id   AF-A0A7C1QU03-F1
#
_cell.length_a   1.000
_cell.length_b   1.000
_cell.length_c   1.000
_cell.angle_alpha   90.00
_cell.angle_beta   90.00
_cell.angle_gamma   90.00
#
_symmetry.space_group_name_H-M   'P 1'
#
loop_
_entity.id
_entity.type
_entity.pdbx_description
1 polymer ?
#
loop_
_entity_poly.entity_id
_entity_poly.type
_entity_poly.pdbx_seq_one_letter_code
_entity_poly.pdbx_strand_id
1 'polypeptide(L)' 'MKCSKCHFENPPGANFCSKCAAQLDSSEEVSISQTKTLETPLKELTRGTTFAERYEFIEELGTGGMGRVCK' A
#
# COMPACT_ATOMS: atom_id res chain seq x y z
N MET A 1 -32.60 -0.35 -4.53
CA MET A 1 -31.49 -0.09 -5.47
C MET A 1 -31.20 -1.34 -6.26
N LYS A 2 -31.22 -1.24 -7.59
CA LYS A 2 -31.07 -2.40 -8.46
C LYS A 2 -29.61 -2.71 -8.73
N CYS A 3 -29.21 -3.96 -8.52
CA CYS A 3 -27.87 -4.42 -8.84
C CYS A 3 -27.62 -4.39 -10.35
N SER A 4 -26.52 -3.77 -10.78
CA SER A 4 -26.09 -3.76 -12.18
C SER A 4 -25.67 -5.13 -12.70
N LYS A 5 -25.13 -6.00 -11.83
CA LYS A 5 -24.60 -7.33 -12.20
C LYS A 5 -25.66 -8.41 -12.34
N CYS A 6 -26.64 -8.44 -11.45
CA CYS A 6 -27.65 -9.51 -11.41
C CYS A 6 -29.10 -9.02 -11.40
N HIS A 7 -29.30 -7.71 -11.52
CA HIS A 7 -30.62 -7.06 -11.59
C HIS A 7 -31.54 -7.31 -10.40
N PHE A 8 -31.00 -7.81 -9.29
CA PHE A 8 -31.72 -7.99 -8.04
C PHE A 8 -32.00 -6.63 -7.39
N GLU A 9 -33.20 -6.48 -6.83
CA GLU A 9 -33.61 -5.29 -6.08
C GLU A 9 -33.08 -5.40 -4.65
N ASN A 10 -32.11 -4.57 -4.29
CA ASN A 10 -31.52 -4.54 -2.95
C ASN A 10 -32.17 -3.42 -2.12
N PRO A 11 -32.25 -3.59 -0.79
CA PRO A 11 -32.73 -2.53 0.10
C PRO A 11 -31.87 -1.26 -0.05
N PRO A 12 -32.44 -0.07 0.16
CA PRO A 12 -31.69 1.18 0.10
C PRO A 12 -30.60 1.22 1.18
N GLY A 13 -29.37 1.60 0.80
CA GLY A 13 -28.19 1.64 1.69
C GLY A 13 -27.37 0.34 1.75
N ALA A 14 -27.65 -0.63 0.87
CA ALA A 14 -26.86 -1.85 0.79
C ALA A 14 -25.56 -1.64 -0.01
N ASN A 15 -24.40 -1.70 0.65
CA ASN A 15 -23.09 -1.59 -0.01
C ASN A 15 -22.81 -2.74 -1.01
N PHE A 16 -23.40 -3.92 -0.79
CA PHE A 16 -23.20 -5.12 -1.60
C PHE A 16 -24.53 -5.79 -1.93
N CYS A 17 -24.57 -6.46 -3.06
CA CYS A 17 -25.73 -7.20 -3.51
C CYS A 17 -25.95 -8.45 -2.67
N SER A 18 -27.13 -8.59 -2.07
CA SER A 18 -27.47 -9.73 -1.24
C SER A 18 -27.55 -11.06 -2.01
N LYS A 19 -27.63 -11.01 -3.35
CA LYS A 19 -27.72 -12.20 -4.20
C LYS A 19 -26.38 -12.64 -4.79
N CYS A 20 -25.55 -11.70 -5.22
CA CYS A 20 -24.32 -12.01 -5.97
C CYS A 20 -23.05 -11.35 -5.40
N ALA A 21 -23.14 -10.71 -4.23
CA ALA A 21 -22.07 -10.01 -3.54
C ALA A 21 -21.41 -8.87 -4.35
N ALA A 22 -22.00 -8.43 -5.46
CA ALA A 22 -21.49 -7.31 -6.24
C ALA A 22 -21.64 -6.00 -5.46
N GLN A 23 -20.59 -5.17 -5.40
CA GLN A 23 -20.66 -3.84 -4.80
C GLN A 23 -21.67 -2.97 -5.55
N LEU A 24 -22.51 -2.25 -4.81
CA LEU A 24 -23.61 -1.47 -5.35
C LEU A 24 -23.42 0.04 -5.20
N ASP A 25 -22.65 0.46 -4.19
CA ASP A 25 -22.33 1.87 -3.97
C ASP A 25 -21.04 2.23 -4.70
N SER A 26 -21.19 3.07 -5.73
CA SER A 26 -20.14 3.84 -6.37
C SER A 26 -20.31 5.32 -5.97
N SER A 27 -20.16 5.64 -4.68
CA SER A 27 -20.08 7.04 -4.25
C SER A 27 -18.67 7.33 -3.80
N GLU A 28 -18.02 8.05 -4.71
CA GLU A 28 -16.77 8.76 -4.56
C GLU A 28 -15.57 7.84 -4.39
N GLU A 29 -14.67 7.99 -5.33
CA GLU A 29 -13.26 8.00 -5.02
C GLU A 29 -13.06 8.73 -3.67
N VAL A 30 -13.13 7.98 -2.57
CA VAL A 30 -11.95 7.88 -1.73
C VAL A 30 -10.88 7.50 -2.74
N SER A 31 -10.34 8.55 -3.37
CA SER A 31 -9.03 8.57 -3.97
C SER A 31 -8.27 7.82 -2.92
N ILE A 32 -8.02 6.54 -3.20
CA ILE A 32 -7.22 5.69 -2.34
C ILE A 32 -6.00 6.56 -2.22
N SER A 33 -5.90 7.25 -1.08
CA SER A 33 -4.80 8.12 -0.77
C SER A 33 -3.76 7.08 -0.69
N GLN A 34 -3.07 6.84 -1.81
CA GLN A 34 -2.11 5.79 -1.92
C GLN A 34 -1.22 6.11 -0.74
N THR A 35 -1.25 5.28 0.30
CA THR A 35 -0.30 5.36 1.40
C THR A 35 0.99 4.82 0.81
N LYS A 36 1.45 5.54 -0.21
CA LYS A 36 2.66 5.28 -0.94
C LYS A 36 3.69 5.86 -0.02
N THR A 37 4.37 4.96 0.68
CA THR A 37 5.55 5.33 1.47
C THR A 37 6.40 6.22 0.58
N LEU A 38 6.68 7.44 1.05
CA LEU A 38 7.64 8.31 0.39
C LEU A 38 8.95 7.55 0.35
N GLU A 39 9.34 7.09 -0.84
CA GLU A 39 10.65 6.49 -1.04
C GLU A 39 11.66 7.57 -0.67
N THR A 40 12.31 7.38 0.47
CA THR A 40 13.37 8.29 0.89
C THR A 40 14.43 8.19 -0.20
N PRO A 41 14.83 9.30 -0.85
CA PRO A 41 15.85 9.25 -1.89
C PRO A 41 17.04 8.52 -1.32
N LEU A 42 17.40 7.43 -2.02
CA LEU A 42 18.39 6.46 -1.62
C LEU A 42 19.70 7.23 -1.44
N LYS A 43 19.98 7.65 -0.20
CA LYS A 43 21.29 8.16 0.17
C LYS A 43 22.19 6.97 -0.09
N GLU A 44 22.91 7.04 -1.20
CA GLU A 44 23.82 6.02 -1.65
C GLU A 44 24.73 5.73 -0.45
N LEU A 45 24.46 4.60 0.23
CA LEU A 45 25.28 4.13 1.33
C LEU A 45 26.57 3.69 0.68
N THR A 46 27.43 4.66 0.40
CA THR A 46 28.76 4.42 -0.11
C THR A 46 29.61 3.92 1.06
N ARG A 47 30.58 3.07 0.76
CA ARG A 47 31.53 2.58 1.75
C ARG A 47 32.22 3.78 2.43
N GLY A 48 32.26 3.78 3.76
CA GLY A 48 32.75 4.91 4.54
C GLY A 48 31.66 5.86 5.05
N THR A 49 30.40 5.68 4.67
CA THR A 49 29.30 6.46 5.26
C THR A 49 29.10 6.05 6.73
N THR A 50 29.05 7.05 7.61
CA THR A 50 28.86 6.79 9.05
C THR A 50 27.39 6.98 9.43
N PHE A 51 26.77 5.94 9.98
CA PHE A 51 25.44 5.97 10.57
C PHE A 51 25.53 6.29 12.07
N ALA A 52 24.75 7.29 12.49
CA ALA A 52 24.67 7.77 13.87
C ALA A 52 26.05 8.04 14.51
N GLU A 53 27.05 8.42 13.69
CA GLU A 53 28.44 8.67 14.09
C GLU A 53 29.13 7.48 14.79
N ARG A 54 28.57 6.28 14.71
CA ARG A 54 29.09 5.09 15.42
C ARG A 54 29.37 3.89 14.52
N TYR A 55 28.68 3.80 13.38
CA TYR A 55 28.76 2.62 12.52
C TYR A 55 29.14 3.05 11.12
N GLU A 56 30.20 2.47 10.57
CA GLU A 56 30.59 2.70 9.18
C GLU A 56 29.95 1.65 8.29
N PHE A 57 29.35 2.08 7.18
CA PHE A 57 28.87 1.17 6.15
C PHE A 57 30.06 0.63 5.34
N ILE A 58 30.17 -0.69 5.27
CA ILE A 58 31.17 -1.44 4.49
C ILE A 58 30.55 -1.96 3.21
N GLU A 59 29.47 -2.74 3.33
CA GLU A 59 28.80 -3.42 2.21
C GLU A 59 27.36 -3.81 2.57
N GLU A 60 26.55 -4.08 1.55
CA GLU A 60 25.22 -4.67 1.73
C GLU A 60 25.32 -6.19 1.81
N LEU A 61 24.67 -6.78 2.83
CA LEU A 61 24.61 -8.22 3.05
C LEU A 61 23.36 -8.87 2.45
N GLY A 62 22.26 -8.13 2.29
CA GLY A 62 21.02 -8.64 1.70
C GLY A 62 19.81 -7.74 1.91
N THR A 63 18.66 -8.18 1.40
CA THR A 63 17.38 -7.44 1.45
C THR A 63 16.26 -8.28 2.05
N GLY A 64 15.30 -7.62 2.67
CA GLY A 64 14.10 -8.25 3.23
C GLY A 64 12.93 -7.27 3.35
N GLY A 65 11.82 -7.73 3.94
CA GLY A 65 10.60 -6.92 4.06
C GLY A 65 10.77 -5.62 4.86
N MET A 66 11.84 -5.50 5.64
CA MET A 66 12.18 -4.31 6.44
C MET A 66 13.31 -3.46 5.84
N GLY A 67 13.77 -3.76 4.62
CA GLY A 67 14.83 -3.02 3.94
C GLY A 67 16.12 -3.82 3.75
N ARG A 68 17.25 -3.10 3.71
CA ARG A 68 18.59 -3.66 3.43
C ARG A 68 19.33 -3.93 4.74
N VAL A 69 20.07 -5.03 4.79
CA VAL A 69 20.96 -5.38 5.89
C VAL A 69 22.37 -4.99 5.48
N CYS A 70 23.00 -4.16 6.30
CA CYS A 70 24.32 -3.59 6.01
C CYS A 70 25.33 -4.05 7.06
N LYS A 71 26.58 -4.20 6.62
CA LYS A 71 27.74 -4.44 7.48
C LYS A 71 28.53 -3.18 7.69
#